data_AF-A0A6A5KET4-F1
#
_entry.id   AF-A0A6A5KET4-F1
#
_cell.length_a   1.000
_cell.length_b   1.000
_cell.length_c   1.000
_cell.angle_alpha   90.00
_cell.angle_beta   90.00
_cell.angle_gamma   90.00
#
_symmetry.space_group_name_H-M   'P 1'
#
loop_
_entity.id
_entity.type
_entity.pdbx_description
1 polymer ?
#
loop_
_entity_poly.entity_id
_entity_poly.type
_entity_poly.pdbx_seq_one_letter_code
_entity_poly.pdbx_strand_id
1 'polypeptide(L)'
;MYIDLEGVNLCREGSISILTLLVDTPIHDRRVCLVDVHTLGAQAFNTAGVLAGTLKDILQDETIPKGFFDVRNDSDALFAHFGVALQGVEDIQLMESATRKTTASRKFLNSLTKCIENNLLTSLGGKGLASWKLAKKKGERLFKAEHGGSYDVFNQRPIPEDISSYCIGDVQYLPELRDRFCTQRAYGWRDLVGEESKKRVAMSQRSDYQPHGPDRAIAPWSKEQNTLLDQWECVPPPCDDFDESDDDWYDDSPTSCRDIISSWD
;
A
#
# COMPACT_ATOMS: atom_id res chain seq x y z
N MET A 1 1.83 -11.32 4.07
CA MET A 1 3.00 -10.89 4.88
C MET A 1 3.51 -9.57 4.35
N TYR A 2 4.26 -8.79 5.12
CA TYR A 2 4.74 -7.46 4.72
C TYR A 2 6.25 -7.36 4.89
N ILE A 3 6.92 -6.83 3.88
CA ILE A 3 8.37 -6.92 3.75
C ILE A 3 8.93 -5.57 3.34
N ASP A 4 10.08 -5.24 3.90
CA ASP A 4 10.91 -4.11 3.52
C ASP A 4 12.39 -4.50 3.70
N LEU A 5 13.28 -3.98 2.85
CA LEU A 5 14.70 -4.29 2.91
C LEU A 5 15.51 -3.02 3.15
N GLU A 6 16.60 -3.18 3.91
CA GLU A 6 17.53 -2.10 4.17
C GLU A 6 18.96 -2.56 3.92
N GLY A 7 19.80 -1.65 3.42
CA GLY A 7 21.21 -1.95 3.20
C GLY A 7 22.02 -0.81 2.61
N VAL A 8 23.27 -1.12 2.26
CA VAL A 8 24.19 -0.11 1.71
C VAL A 8 23.84 0.15 0.25
N ASN A 9 23.31 1.36 -0.04
CA ASN A 9 22.86 1.77 -1.38
C ASN A 9 21.97 0.71 -2.04
N LEU A 10 20.90 0.30 -1.34
CA LEU A 10 20.02 -0.83 -1.70
C LEU A 10 19.65 -0.86 -3.20
N CYS A 11 20.33 -1.73 -3.93
CA CYS A 11 20.11 -2.13 -5.33
C CYS A 11 21.13 -3.24 -5.68
N ARG A 12 21.19 -3.64 -6.95
CA ARG A 12 22.20 -4.58 -7.50
C ARG A 12 23.66 -4.16 -7.29
N GLU A 13 23.95 -2.86 -7.26
CA GLU A 13 25.32 -2.34 -7.05
C GLU A 13 25.65 -2.14 -5.56
N GLY A 14 24.63 -2.24 -4.70
CA GLY A 14 24.74 -2.10 -3.26
C GLY A 14 24.70 -3.45 -2.55
N SER A 15 24.00 -3.51 -1.43
CA SER A 15 23.80 -4.75 -0.66
C SER A 15 22.48 -4.74 0.10
N ILE A 16 22.05 -5.93 0.53
CA ILE A 16 20.97 -6.10 1.52
C ILE A 16 21.62 -6.44 2.85
N SER A 17 21.33 -5.66 3.87
CA SER A 17 21.87 -5.84 5.22
C SER A 17 20.83 -6.41 6.18
N ILE A 18 19.58 -5.97 6.04
CA ILE A 18 18.46 -6.33 6.93
C ILE A 18 17.23 -6.58 6.06
N LEU A 19 16.53 -7.69 6.32
CA LEU A 19 15.18 -7.92 5.81
C LEU A 19 14.21 -7.82 6.98
N THR A 20 13.27 -6.90 6.87
CA THR A 20 12.19 -6.75 7.85
C THR A 20 10.98 -7.52 7.37
N LEU A 21 10.49 -8.43 8.21
CA LEU A 21 9.32 -9.25 7.91
C LEU A 21 8.27 -9.05 9.01
N LEU A 22 7.12 -8.48 8.63
CA LEU A 22 5.91 -8.51 9.45
C LEU A 22 5.01 -9.65 8.99
N VAL A 23 4.79 -10.60 9.90
CA VAL A 23 3.83 -11.69 9.75
C VAL A 23 2.52 -11.24 10.40
N ASP A 24 1.52 -11.00 9.55
CA ASP A 24 0.14 -10.72 9.95
C ASP A 24 -0.73 -11.86 9.43
N THR A 25 -1.18 -12.74 10.33
CA THR A 25 -2.02 -13.89 9.99
C THR A 25 -3.25 -13.91 10.89
N PRO A 26 -4.42 -14.38 10.43
CA PRO A 26 -5.62 -14.42 11.26
C PRO A 26 -5.50 -15.30 12.51
N ILE A 27 -4.48 -16.17 12.57
CA ILE A 27 -4.35 -17.23 13.57
C ILE A 27 -3.37 -16.84 14.69
N HIS A 28 -2.48 -15.88 14.45
CA HIS A 28 -1.41 -15.52 15.38
C HIS A 28 -1.27 -14.01 15.52
N ASP A 29 -0.85 -13.58 16.71
CA ASP A 29 -0.45 -12.19 16.96
C ASP A 29 0.62 -11.74 15.96
N ARG A 30 0.52 -10.48 15.56
CA ARG A 30 1.49 -9.86 14.66
C ARG A 30 2.90 -10.00 15.21
N ARG A 31 3.80 -10.48 14.36
CA ARG A 31 5.21 -10.63 14.69
C ARG A 31 6.05 -9.91 13.67
N VAL A 32 6.94 -9.05 14.14
CA VAL A 32 7.99 -8.45 13.31
C VAL A 32 9.31 -9.17 13.58
N CYS A 33 9.96 -9.59 12.50
CA CYS A 33 11.26 -10.23 12.50
C CYS A 33 12.24 -9.36 11.71
N LEU A 34 13.42 -9.09 12.27
CA LEU A 34 14.54 -8.52 11.54
C LEU A 34 15.52 -9.65 11.23
N VAL A 35 15.66 -9.99 9.95
CA VAL A 35 16.56 -11.03 9.47
C VAL A 35 17.90 -10.37 9.12
N ASP A 36 18.96 -10.85 9.76
CA ASP A 36 20.33 -10.37 9.55
C ASP A 36 20.92 -10.93 8.24
N VAL A 37 20.55 -10.31 7.13
CA VAL A 37 21.04 -10.71 5.79
C VAL A 37 22.55 -10.44 5.66
N HIS A 38 23.08 -9.40 6.32
CA HIS A 38 24.51 -9.09 6.30
C HIS A 38 25.37 -10.25 6.82
N THR A 39 25.01 -10.81 7.98
CA THR A 39 25.78 -11.91 8.58
C THR A 39 25.47 -13.26 7.92
N LEU A 40 24.19 -13.51 7.59
CA LEU A 40 23.75 -14.81 7.07
C LEU A 40 24.01 -14.99 5.57
N GLY A 41 24.08 -13.89 4.80
CA GLY A 41 24.18 -13.91 3.34
C GLY A 41 23.12 -14.80 2.71
N ALA A 42 23.55 -15.68 1.80
CA ALA A 42 22.65 -16.62 1.11
C ALA A 42 21.90 -17.58 2.07
N GLN A 43 22.43 -17.84 3.26
CA GLN A 43 21.74 -18.69 4.25
C GLN A 43 20.45 -18.05 4.77
N ALA A 44 20.32 -16.72 4.74
CA ALA A 44 19.08 -16.04 5.11
C ALA A 44 17.90 -16.51 4.26
N PHE A 45 18.15 -16.87 3.00
CA PHE A 45 17.13 -17.23 2.03
C PHE A 45 17.04 -18.74 1.79
N ASN A 46 18.15 -19.47 1.87
CA ASN A 46 18.24 -20.89 1.49
C ASN A 46 18.18 -21.87 2.67
N THR A 47 18.16 -21.39 3.92
CA THR A 47 18.04 -22.29 5.08
C THR A 47 16.63 -22.88 5.14
N ALA A 48 16.56 -24.21 5.09
CA ALA A 48 15.29 -24.93 5.16
C ALA A 48 14.71 -24.88 6.58
N GLY A 49 13.41 -24.60 6.68
CA GLY A 49 12.65 -24.73 7.91
C GLY A 49 12.25 -26.17 8.21
N VAL A 50 11.46 -26.35 9.28
CA VAL A 50 10.97 -27.67 9.74
C VAL A 50 10.17 -28.41 8.65
N LEU A 51 9.47 -27.67 7.80
CA LEU A 51 8.67 -28.21 6.69
C LEU A 51 9.46 -28.30 5.37
N ALA A 52 10.79 -28.25 5.42
CA ALA A 52 11.72 -28.25 4.28
C ALA A 52 11.61 -27.07 3.30
N GLY A 53 10.64 -26.15 3.45
CA GLY A 53 10.57 -24.90 2.71
C GLY A 53 11.56 -23.84 3.22
N THR A 54 12.07 -23.03 2.30
CA THR A 54 12.99 -21.92 2.59
C THR A 54 12.28 -20.56 2.47
N LEU A 55 12.91 -19.48 2.96
CA LEU A 55 12.39 -18.13 2.73
C LEU A 55 12.38 -17.79 1.24
N LYS A 56 13.37 -18.27 0.48
CA LYS A 56 13.40 -18.13 -0.99
C LYS A 56 12.17 -18.76 -1.64
N ASP A 57 11.76 -19.95 -1.23
CA ASP A 57 10.57 -20.61 -1.79
C ASP A 57 9.31 -19.77 -1.54
N ILE A 58 9.15 -19.23 -0.33
CA ILE A 58 8.00 -18.37 0.03
C ILE A 58 7.99 -17.07 -0.79
N LEU A 59 9.15 -16.43 -0.98
CA LEU A 59 9.26 -15.20 -1.76
C LEU A 59 8.96 -15.44 -3.25
N GLN A 60 9.26 -16.62 -3.78
CA GLN A 60 9.04 -16.98 -5.18
C GLN A 60 7.66 -17.61 -5.45
N ASP A 61 6.89 -17.94 -4.41
CA ASP A 61 5.55 -18.51 -4.54
C ASP A 61 4.51 -17.42 -4.87
N GLU A 62 3.92 -17.45 -6.07
CA GLU A 62 2.90 -16.48 -6.49
C GLU A 62 1.61 -16.55 -5.65
N THR A 63 1.31 -17.70 -5.05
CA THR A 63 0.08 -17.92 -4.26
C THR A 63 0.12 -17.28 -2.87
N ILE A 64 1.32 -16.92 -2.40
CA ILE A 64 1.53 -16.24 -1.12
C ILE A 64 1.65 -14.73 -1.38
N PRO A 65 0.73 -13.88 -0.89
CA PRO A 65 0.82 -12.43 -1.06
C PRO A 65 1.92 -11.81 -0.19
N LYS A 66 2.81 -11.04 -0.83
CA LYS A 66 3.82 -10.21 -0.18
C LYS A 66 3.51 -8.73 -0.39
N GLY A 67 3.13 -8.04 0.68
CA GLY A 67 2.95 -6.60 0.67
C GLY A 67 4.30 -5.89 0.75
N PHE A 68 4.60 -5.06 -0.24
CA PHE A 68 5.75 -4.15 -0.25
C PHE A 68 5.25 -2.73 -0.41
N PHE A 69 6.03 -1.74 0.04
CA PHE A 69 5.79 -0.34 -0.32
C PHE A 69 6.92 0.12 -1.24
N ASP A 70 6.65 0.19 -2.56
CA ASP A 70 7.67 0.47 -3.58
C ASP A 70 8.74 -0.65 -3.74
N VAL A 71 8.31 -1.81 -4.26
CA VAL A 71 9.13 -3.04 -4.37
C VAL A 71 10.37 -2.96 -5.28
N ARG A 72 10.55 -1.85 -6.00
CA ARG A 72 11.45 -1.79 -7.17
C ARG A 72 12.91 -2.09 -6.81
N ASN A 73 13.47 -1.43 -5.80
CA ASN A 73 14.86 -1.68 -5.41
C ASN A 73 15.01 -2.94 -4.57
N ASP A 74 13.97 -3.33 -3.82
CA ASP A 74 13.96 -4.58 -3.06
C ASP A 74 14.08 -5.79 -3.98
N SER A 75 13.23 -5.83 -5.01
CA SER A 75 13.24 -6.90 -6.01
C SER A 75 14.54 -6.93 -6.81
N ASP A 76 15.07 -5.77 -7.21
CA ASP A 76 16.37 -5.67 -7.86
C ASP A 76 17.48 -6.29 -7.00
N ALA A 77 17.59 -5.87 -5.74
CA ALA A 77 18.62 -6.36 -4.82
C ALA A 77 18.44 -7.86 -4.51
N LEU A 78 17.22 -8.31 -4.27
CA LEU A 78 16.89 -9.73 -4.02
C LEU A 78 17.30 -10.62 -5.18
N PHE A 79 17.03 -10.19 -6.41
CA PHE A 79 17.34 -10.95 -7.61
C PHE A 79 18.84 -10.92 -7.92
N ALA A 80 19.45 -9.74 -7.92
CA ALA A 80 20.86 -9.58 -8.29
C ALA A 80 21.82 -10.28 -7.31
N HIS A 81 21.54 -10.18 -6.00
CA HIS A 81 22.46 -10.71 -4.97
C HIS A 81 22.17 -12.16 -4.58
N PHE A 82 20.89 -12.59 -4.60
CA PHE A 82 20.46 -13.87 -4.04
C PHE A 82 19.66 -14.75 -5.02
N GLY A 83 19.46 -14.27 -6.25
CA GLY A 83 18.70 -14.98 -7.29
C GLY A 83 17.27 -15.27 -6.87
N VAL A 84 16.67 -14.42 -6.03
CA VAL A 84 15.27 -14.56 -5.60
C VAL A 84 14.38 -13.94 -6.68
N ALA A 85 13.71 -14.79 -7.45
CA ALA A 85 12.75 -14.36 -8.46
C ALA A 85 11.40 -14.05 -7.81
N LEU A 86 11.31 -12.89 -7.14
CA LEU A 86 10.16 -12.47 -6.35
C LEU A 86 8.85 -12.59 -7.16
N GLN A 87 7.80 -13.18 -6.57
CA GLN A 87 6.45 -13.31 -7.17
C GLN A 87 5.39 -12.85 -6.19
N GLY A 88 4.10 -12.83 -6.56
CA GLY A 88 2.99 -12.61 -5.62
C GLY A 88 3.06 -11.28 -4.86
N VAL A 89 3.59 -10.22 -5.48
CA VAL A 89 3.76 -8.91 -4.86
C VAL A 89 2.46 -8.11 -4.92
N GLU A 90 2.11 -7.50 -3.79
CA GLU A 90 1.11 -6.44 -3.69
C GLU A 90 1.83 -5.13 -3.35
N ASP A 91 2.02 -4.26 -4.33
CA ASP A 91 2.68 -2.96 -4.11
C ASP A 91 1.70 -1.95 -3.53
N ILE A 92 1.79 -1.72 -2.22
CA ILE A 92 0.88 -0.87 -1.44
C ILE A 92 0.98 0.60 -1.86
N GLN A 93 2.12 1.03 -2.41
CA GLN A 93 2.26 2.37 -2.97
C GLN A 93 1.39 2.52 -4.23
N LEU A 94 1.32 1.47 -5.06
CA LEU A 94 0.42 1.45 -6.21
C LEU A 94 -1.05 1.33 -5.78
N MET A 95 -1.36 0.56 -4.74
CA MET A 95 -2.71 0.52 -4.16
C MET A 95 -3.16 1.92 -3.71
N GLU A 96 -2.30 2.65 -2.99
CA GLU A 96 -2.60 4.02 -2.57
C GLU A 96 -2.81 4.95 -3.76
N SER A 97 -1.99 4.83 -4.80
CA SER A 97 -2.13 5.65 -6.01
C SER A 97 -3.43 5.34 -6.74
N ALA A 98 -3.75 4.07 -6.98
CA ALA A 98 -4.96 3.63 -7.69
C ALA A 98 -6.25 4.04 -6.96
N THR A 99 -6.19 4.14 -5.63
CA THR A 99 -7.33 4.54 -4.79
C THR A 99 -7.47 6.06 -4.61
N ARG A 100 -6.71 6.90 -5.31
CA ARG A 100 -6.94 8.36 -5.31
C ARG A 100 -8.02 8.76 -6.31
N LYS A 101 -8.61 9.94 -6.09
CA LYS A 101 -9.83 10.36 -6.78
C LYS A 101 -9.71 10.77 -8.23
N THR A 102 -8.63 11.43 -8.58
CA THR A 102 -8.53 12.05 -9.89
C THR A 102 -7.23 11.67 -10.56
N THR A 103 -7.23 11.60 -11.89
CA THR A 103 -6.02 11.39 -12.68
C THR A 103 -4.91 12.39 -12.31
N ALA A 104 -5.27 13.66 -12.07
CA ALA A 104 -4.31 14.68 -11.61
C ALA A 104 -3.68 14.31 -10.25
N SER A 105 -4.46 13.80 -9.31
CA SER A 105 -3.96 13.35 -8.01
C SER A 105 -3.08 12.10 -8.10
N ARG A 106 -3.26 11.28 -9.14
CA ARG A 106 -2.49 10.03 -9.35
C ARG A 106 -1.16 10.24 -10.06
N LYS A 107 -0.90 11.43 -10.62
CA LYS A 107 0.31 11.73 -11.40
C LYS A 107 1.62 11.36 -10.68
N PHE A 108 1.69 11.63 -9.38
CA PHE A 108 2.89 11.37 -8.57
C PHE A 108 2.59 10.40 -7.43
N LEU A 109 3.54 9.52 -7.14
CA LEU A 109 3.47 8.56 -6.04
C LEU A 109 3.74 9.26 -4.71
N ASN A 110 3.10 8.78 -3.64
CA ASN A 110 3.32 9.30 -2.29
C ASN A 110 4.40 8.46 -1.59
N SER A 111 5.19 9.12 -0.73
CA SER A 111 6.05 8.40 0.21
C SER A 111 5.20 7.69 1.28
N LEU A 112 5.79 6.69 1.95
CA LEU A 112 5.12 5.98 3.04
C LEU A 112 4.62 6.93 4.13
N THR A 113 5.44 7.92 4.53
CA THR A 113 5.06 8.97 5.49
C THR A 113 3.80 9.70 5.08
N LYS A 114 3.74 10.17 3.82
CA LYS A 114 2.56 10.89 3.31
C LYS A 114 1.34 9.97 3.18
N CYS A 115 1.56 8.71 2.81
CA CYS A 115 0.51 7.70 2.76
C CYS A 115 -0.13 7.48 4.14
N ILE A 116 0.69 7.25 5.18
CA ILE A 116 0.23 7.04 6.56
C ILE A 116 -0.47 8.29 7.10
N GLU A 117 0.08 9.48 6.86
CA GLU A 117 -0.55 10.75 7.26
C GLU A 117 -1.96 10.90 6.68
N ASN A 118 -2.12 10.65 5.39
CA ASN A 118 -3.40 10.84 4.71
C ASN A 118 -4.43 9.75 5.06
N ASN A 119 -3.96 8.56 5.43
CA ASN A 119 -4.80 7.37 5.54
C ASN A 119 -4.93 6.79 6.95
N LEU A 120 -4.11 7.17 7.91
CA LEU A 120 -4.14 6.57 9.25
C LEU A 120 -4.14 7.59 10.37
N LEU A 121 -4.22 8.89 10.08
CA LEU A 121 -4.25 9.95 11.09
C LEU A 121 -5.36 9.74 12.14
N THR A 122 -6.56 9.37 11.69
CA THR A 122 -7.70 9.11 12.59
C THR A 122 -7.50 7.86 13.45
N SER A 123 -6.87 6.82 12.90
CA SER A 123 -6.68 5.54 13.58
C SER A 123 -5.52 5.58 14.59
N LEU A 124 -4.40 6.22 14.23
CA LEU A 124 -3.20 6.31 15.09
C LEU A 124 -3.27 7.42 16.13
N GLY A 125 -4.14 8.42 15.88
CA GLY A 125 -4.16 9.67 16.63
C GLY A 125 -2.88 10.50 16.45
N GLY A 126 -2.94 11.77 16.86
CA GLY A 126 -1.82 12.70 16.69
C GLY A 126 -0.54 12.25 17.42
N LYS A 127 -0.67 11.65 18.60
CA LYS A 127 0.48 11.16 19.39
C LYS A 127 1.16 9.95 18.76
N GLY A 128 0.39 8.94 18.32
CA GLY A 128 0.94 7.73 17.70
C GLY A 128 1.69 8.05 16.41
N LEU A 129 1.10 8.90 15.57
CA LEU A 129 1.73 9.37 14.34
C LEU A 129 3.02 10.18 14.60
N ALA A 130 3.01 11.05 15.61
CA ALA A 130 4.19 11.83 15.98
C ALA A 130 5.34 10.93 16.47
N SER A 131 5.05 9.92 17.30
CA SER A 131 6.04 8.97 17.79
C SER A 131 6.64 8.14 16.64
N TRP A 132 5.81 7.64 15.72
CA TRP A 132 6.29 6.91 14.54
C TRP A 132 7.20 7.77 13.65
N LYS A 133 6.78 9.01 13.35
CA LYS A 133 7.61 9.96 12.59
C LYS A 133 8.94 10.27 13.28
N LEU A 134 8.92 10.37 14.60
CA LEU A 134 10.14 10.62 15.37
C LEU A 134 11.11 9.45 15.26
N ALA A 135 10.61 8.21 15.37
CA ALA A 135 11.43 7.01 15.17
C ALA A 135 12.03 6.97 13.76
N LYS A 136 11.23 7.20 12.71
CA LYS A 136 11.72 7.31 11.33
C LYS A 136 12.82 8.37 11.19
N LYS A 137 12.60 9.58 11.72
CA LYS A 137 13.58 10.66 11.67
C LYS A 137 14.89 10.35 12.39
N LYS A 138 14.83 9.64 13.53
CA LYS A 138 16.04 9.23 14.25
C LYS A 138 16.87 8.25 13.42
N GLY A 139 16.24 7.22 12.85
CA GLY A 139 16.91 6.29 11.95
C GLY A 139 17.51 6.96 10.72
N GLU A 140 16.74 7.82 10.03
CA GLU A 140 17.22 8.53 8.82
C GLU A 140 18.48 9.35 9.07
N ARG A 141 18.60 9.96 10.25
CA ARG A 141 19.80 10.74 10.60
C ARG A 141 21.07 9.91 10.68
N LEU A 142 20.96 8.60 10.93
CA LEU A 142 22.11 7.72 11.06
C LEU A 142 22.70 7.30 9.72
N PHE A 143 21.90 7.27 8.64
CA PHE A 143 22.38 6.84 7.32
C PHE A 143 22.41 7.93 6.26
N LYS A 144 21.66 9.03 6.41
CA LYS A 144 21.67 10.11 5.42
C LYS A 144 22.92 10.98 5.55
N ALA A 145 23.63 11.15 4.44
CA ALA A 145 24.84 11.98 4.35
C ALA A 145 24.61 13.45 4.78
N GLU A 146 23.41 14.01 4.52
CA GLU A 146 23.04 15.37 4.95
C GLU A 146 23.03 15.58 6.48
N HIS A 147 23.04 14.48 7.24
CA HIS A 147 23.09 14.45 8.69
C HIS A 147 24.41 13.88 9.23
N GLY A 148 25.41 13.69 8.36
CA GLY A 148 26.69 13.05 8.72
C GLY A 148 26.60 11.53 8.87
N GLY A 149 25.50 10.92 8.43
CA GLY A 149 25.30 9.48 8.45
C GLY A 149 25.95 8.75 7.28
N SER A 150 26.00 7.42 7.39
CA SER A 150 26.39 6.52 6.30
C SER A 150 25.45 5.32 6.27
N TYR A 151 25.12 4.84 5.07
CA TYR A 151 24.38 3.58 4.90
C TYR A 151 25.10 2.37 5.52
N ASP A 152 26.40 2.46 5.82
CA ASP A 152 27.14 1.44 6.56
C ASP A 152 26.55 1.13 7.94
N VAL A 153 25.74 2.03 8.50
CA VAL A 153 25.03 1.79 9.77
C VAL A 153 24.14 0.54 9.69
N PHE A 154 23.60 0.21 8.51
CA PHE A 154 22.78 -1.00 8.32
C PHE A 154 23.59 -2.30 8.47
N ASN A 155 24.91 -2.25 8.34
CA ASN A 155 25.81 -3.39 8.56
C ASN A 155 26.27 -3.53 10.02
N GLN A 156 26.01 -2.55 10.90
CA GLN A 156 26.48 -2.60 12.29
C GLN A 156 25.78 -3.71 13.09
N ARG A 157 26.54 -4.44 13.91
CA ARG A 157 26.05 -5.51 14.79
C ARG A 157 26.56 -5.31 16.23
N PRO A 158 25.69 -5.39 17.26
CA PRO A 158 24.23 -5.55 17.18
C PRO A 158 23.55 -4.37 16.45
N ILE A 159 22.38 -4.62 15.83
CA ILE A 159 21.67 -3.59 15.06
C ILE A 159 21.30 -2.43 16.00
N PRO A 160 21.66 -1.18 15.69
CA PRO A 160 21.31 -0.04 16.53
C PRO A 160 19.79 0.05 16.77
N GLU A 161 19.37 0.44 17.97
CA GLU A 161 17.95 0.48 18.35
C GLU A 161 17.12 1.43 17.46
N ASP A 162 17.69 2.59 17.13
CA ASP A 162 17.06 3.56 16.23
C ASP A 162 16.92 3.03 14.79
N ILE A 163 17.86 2.20 14.32
CA ILE A 163 17.76 1.52 13.00
C ILE A 163 16.72 0.40 13.06
N SER A 164 16.69 -0.37 14.14
CA SER A 164 15.68 -1.41 14.34
C SER A 164 14.28 -0.81 14.35
N SER A 165 14.09 0.30 15.07
CA SER A 165 12.83 1.05 15.13
C SER A 165 12.43 1.64 13.78
N TYR A 166 13.41 2.12 13.01
CA TYR A 166 13.20 2.59 11.65
C TYR A 166 12.66 1.47 10.74
N CYS A 167 13.36 0.33 10.70
CA CYS A 167 13.00 -0.85 9.92
C CYS A 167 11.59 -1.36 10.26
N ILE A 168 11.28 -1.50 11.55
CA ILE A 168 9.94 -1.89 12.02
C ILE A 168 8.89 -0.86 11.55
N GLY A 169 9.24 0.42 11.61
CA GLY A 169 8.40 1.53 11.18
C GLY A 169 7.97 1.46 9.71
N ASP A 170 8.76 0.84 8.82
CA ASP A 170 8.46 0.71 7.40
C ASP A 170 7.40 -0.35 7.09
N VAL A 171 7.28 -1.39 7.92
CA VAL A 171 6.30 -2.46 7.70
C VAL A 171 5.07 -2.39 8.60
N GLN A 172 5.18 -1.78 9.79
CA GLN A 172 4.20 -1.97 10.87
C GLN A 172 2.77 -1.51 10.55
N TYR A 173 2.61 -0.55 9.61
CA TYR A 173 1.31 -0.01 9.21
C TYR A 173 0.87 -0.41 7.80
N LEU A 174 1.68 -1.22 7.11
CA LEU A 174 1.33 -1.75 5.80
C LEU A 174 0.05 -2.61 5.82
N PRO A 175 -0.24 -3.41 6.87
CA PRO A 175 -1.50 -4.14 6.92
C PRO A 175 -2.73 -3.23 6.95
N GLU A 176 -2.73 -2.21 7.80
CA GLU A 176 -3.83 -1.25 7.92
C GLU A 176 -4.04 -0.46 6.63
N LEU A 177 -2.96 -0.06 5.96
CA LEU A 177 -3.04 0.58 4.66
C LEU A 177 -3.67 -0.34 3.62
N ARG A 178 -3.18 -1.58 3.53
CA ARG A 178 -3.71 -2.59 2.61
C ARG A 178 -5.19 -2.83 2.85
N ASP A 179 -5.60 -3.04 4.11
CA ASP A 179 -7.00 -3.27 4.48
C ASP A 179 -7.88 -2.07 4.13
N ARG A 180 -7.44 -0.86 4.46
CA ARG A 180 -8.15 0.38 4.12
C ARG A 180 -8.36 0.52 2.62
N PHE A 181 -7.34 0.26 1.80
CA PHE A 181 -7.49 0.34 0.34
C PHE A 181 -8.38 -0.76 -0.21
N CYS A 182 -8.28 -1.97 0.34
CA CYS A 182 -9.11 -3.11 -0.03
C CYS A 182 -10.60 -2.92 0.31
N THR A 183 -10.93 -2.23 1.40
CA THR A 183 -12.30 -2.02 1.88
C THR A 183 -12.98 -0.80 1.28
N GLN A 184 -12.23 0.24 0.90
CA GLN A 184 -12.80 1.50 0.43
C GLN A 184 -13.35 1.47 -1.00
N ARG A 185 -13.01 0.48 -1.84
CA ARG A 185 -13.36 0.50 -3.27
C ARG A 185 -13.66 -0.86 -3.89
N ALA A 186 -14.47 -0.81 -4.95
CA ALA A 186 -14.73 -1.95 -5.82
C ALA A 186 -13.41 -2.53 -6.37
N TYR A 187 -13.38 -3.85 -6.52
CA TYR A 187 -12.18 -4.65 -6.75
C TYR A 187 -11.48 -4.41 -8.11
N GLY A 188 -12.08 -3.65 -9.04
CA GLY A 188 -11.55 -3.49 -10.41
C GLY A 188 -10.13 -2.93 -10.49
N TRP A 189 -9.72 -2.07 -9.55
CA TRP A 189 -8.34 -1.54 -9.51
C TRP A 189 -7.30 -2.59 -9.13
N ARG A 190 -7.69 -3.70 -8.46
CA ARG A 190 -6.75 -4.71 -7.96
C ARG A 190 -6.02 -5.41 -9.10
N ASP A 191 -6.72 -5.68 -10.20
CA ASP A 191 -6.11 -6.30 -11.38
C ASP A 191 -5.08 -5.35 -12.00
N LEU A 192 -5.40 -4.05 -12.13
CA LEU A 192 -4.43 -3.06 -12.63
C LEU A 192 -3.21 -2.93 -11.73
N VAL A 193 -3.41 -2.88 -10.40
CA VAL A 193 -2.30 -2.84 -9.44
C VAL A 193 -1.48 -4.13 -9.51
N GLY A 194 -2.12 -5.30 -9.64
CA GLY A 194 -1.45 -6.58 -9.78
C GLY A 194 -0.56 -6.62 -11.01
N GLU A 195 -1.08 -6.22 -12.17
CA GLU A 195 -0.33 -6.14 -13.43
C GLU A 195 0.84 -5.15 -13.32
N GLU A 196 0.64 -3.95 -12.78
CA GLU A 196 1.73 -2.98 -12.61
C GLU A 196 2.75 -3.41 -11.54
N SER A 197 2.33 -4.15 -10.51
CA SER A 197 3.25 -4.74 -9.52
C SER A 197 4.13 -5.80 -10.17
N LYS A 198 3.54 -6.70 -10.98
CA LYS A 198 4.28 -7.69 -11.77
C LYS A 198 5.26 -7.03 -12.74
N LYS A 199 4.85 -5.95 -13.41
CA LYS A 199 5.75 -5.17 -14.27
C LYS A 199 6.91 -4.54 -13.49
N ARG A 200 6.67 -3.95 -12.31
CA ARG A 200 7.74 -3.40 -11.46
C ARG A 200 8.77 -4.46 -11.10
N VAL A 201 8.32 -5.64 -10.68
CA VAL A 201 9.19 -6.78 -10.37
C VAL A 201 9.98 -7.20 -11.61
N ALA A 202 9.30 -7.50 -12.73
CA ALA A 202 9.94 -7.93 -13.96
C ALA A 202 10.97 -6.90 -14.48
N MET A 203 10.64 -5.61 -14.45
CA MET A 203 11.55 -4.54 -14.86
C MET A 203 12.77 -4.44 -13.95
N SER A 204 12.57 -4.54 -12.63
CA SER A 204 13.66 -4.47 -11.65
C SER A 204 14.70 -5.58 -11.81
N GLN A 205 14.29 -6.74 -12.33
CA GLN A 205 15.15 -7.91 -12.50
C GLN A 205 15.91 -7.93 -13.84
N ARG A 206 15.65 -6.96 -14.74
CA ARG A 206 16.36 -6.87 -16.03
C ARG A 206 17.78 -6.32 -15.86
N SER A 207 18.70 -6.72 -16.72
CA SER A 207 20.10 -6.24 -16.69
C SER A 207 20.25 -4.73 -16.93
N ASP A 208 19.28 -4.07 -17.59
CA ASP A 208 19.30 -2.65 -17.93
C ASP A 208 18.57 -1.74 -16.92
N TYR A 209 18.02 -2.32 -15.84
CA TYR A 209 17.31 -1.57 -14.81
C TYR A 209 18.16 -0.46 -14.18
N GLN A 210 17.54 0.71 -13.98
CA GLN A 210 18.14 1.86 -13.32
C GLN A 210 17.53 2.06 -11.91
N PRO A 211 18.30 1.84 -10.82
CA PRO A 211 17.78 1.92 -9.46
C PRO A 211 17.52 3.35 -8.97
N HIS A 212 17.97 4.37 -9.72
CA HIS A 212 17.83 5.78 -9.36
C HIS A 212 17.30 6.59 -10.54
N GLY A 213 16.43 7.56 -10.25
CA GLY A 213 15.87 8.45 -11.27
C GLY A 213 14.65 9.24 -10.78
N PRO A 214 14.41 10.44 -11.33
CA PRO A 214 13.25 11.28 -10.96
C PRO A 214 11.92 10.70 -11.46
N ASP A 215 11.95 9.90 -12.52
CA ASP A 215 10.84 9.15 -13.09
C ASP A 215 10.21 8.17 -12.10
N ARG A 216 10.98 7.73 -11.09
CA ARG A 216 10.48 6.84 -10.03
C ARG A 216 9.35 7.44 -9.21
N ALA A 217 9.23 8.76 -9.16
CA ALA A 217 8.15 9.45 -8.46
C ALA A 217 6.85 9.53 -9.30
N ILE A 218 6.89 9.20 -10.59
CA ILE A 218 5.74 9.24 -11.49
C ILE A 218 4.99 7.91 -11.39
N ALA A 219 3.65 7.97 -11.32
CA ALA A 219 2.84 6.76 -11.30
C ALA A 219 2.79 6.09 -12.69
N PRO A 220 2.70 4.75 -12.76
CA PRO A 220 2.81 4.01 -14.02
C PRO A 220 1.52 4.02 -14.88
N TRP A 221 0.47 4.71 -14.44
CA TRP A 221 -0.85 4.62 -15.07
C TRP A 221 -0.88 5.22 -16.47
N SER A 222 -1.24 4.41 -17.47
CA SER A 222 -1.54 4.87 -18.83
C SER A 222 -2.79 5.78 -18.85
N LYS A 223 -3.06 6.42 -19.99
CA LYS A 223 -4.28 7.22 -20.17
C LYS A 223 -5.54 6.37 -20.05
N GLU A 224 -5.51 5.16 -20.61
CA GLU A 224 -6.59 4.18 -20.57
C GLU A 224 -6.79 3.66 -19.14
N GLN A 225 -5.71 3.29 -18.44
CA GLN A 225 -5.77 2.87 -17.04
C GLN A 225 -6.33 3.98 -16.15
N ASN A 226 -5.89 5.22 -16.34
CA ASN A 226 -6.44 6.37 -15.61
C ASN A 226 -7.93 6.59 -15.88
N THR A 227 -8.38 6.36 -17.11
CA THR A 227 -9.80 6.46 -17.48
C THR A 227 -10.61 5.38 -16.77
N LEU A 228 -10.11 4.14 -16.70
CA LEU A 228 -10.76 3.06 -15.94
C LEU A 228 -10.80 3.36 -14.43
N LEU A 229 -9.70 3.86 -13.87
CA LEU A 229 -9.62 4.27 -12.46
C LEU A 229 -10.60 5.44 -12.15
N ASP A 230 -10.80 6.37 -13.08
CA ASP A 230 -11.81 7.44 -12.95
C ASP A 230 -13.25 6.90 -13.09
N GLN A 231 -13.49 5.86 -13.89
CA GLN A 231 -14.81 5.26 -14.04
C GLN A 231 -15.24 4.49 -12.77
N TRP A 232 -14.31 3.75 -12.15
CA TRP A 232 -14.59 3.03 -10.90
C TRP A 232 -14.80 3.95 -9.69
N GLU A 233 -14.59 5.25 -9.86
CA GLU A 233 -14.94 6.29 -8.89
C GLU A 233 -16.35 6.84 -9.05
N CYS A 234 -16.95 6.67 -10.23
CA CYS A 234 -18.28 7.15 -10.49
C CYS A 234 -19.27 6.22 -9.78
N VAL A 235 -19.54 6.49 -8.51
CA VAL A 235 -20.78 6.04 -7.87
C VAL A 235 -21.89 6.75 -8.65
N PRO A 236 -22.76 6.04 -9.38
CA PRO A 236 -23.90 6.69 -9.99
C PRO A 236 -24.69 7.40 -8.88
N PRO A 237 -25.20 8.63 -9.10
CA PRO A 237 -26.12 9.23 -8.15
C PRO A 237 -27.25 8.24 -7.87
N PRO A 238 -27.85 8.23 -6.65
CA PRO A 238 -29.08 7.49 -6.44
C PRO A 238 -30.02 7.83 -7.58
N CYS A 239 -30.54 6.81 -8.26
CA CYS A 239 -31.69 7.02 -9.14
C CYS A 239 -32.77 7.64 -8.26
N ASP A 240 -33.01 8.94 -8.43
CA ASP A 240 -34.26 9.54 -8.00
C ASP A 240 -35.33 8.93 -8.91
N ASP A 241 -35.75 7.71 -8.56
CA ASP A 241 -37.02 7.17 -9.01
C ASP A 241 -38.10 8.06 -8.36
N PHE A 242 -38.33 9.22 -8.97
CA PHE A 242 -39.60 9.90 -8.86
C PHE A 242 -40.62 8.95 -9.47
N ASP A 243 -41.27 8.17 -8.61
CA ASP A 243 -42.54 7.52 -8.91
C ASP A 243 -43.46 8.57 -9.54
N GLU A 244 -43.71 8.44 -10.84
CA GLU A 244 -44.91 8.98 -11.45
C GLU A 244 -46.10 8.23 -10.82
N SER A 245 -46.62 8.76 -9.71
CA SER A 245 -47.92 8.34 -9.21
C SER A 245 -49.00 8.96 -10.10
N ASP A 246 -49.42 8.18 -11.09
CA ASP A 246 -50.70 8.33 -11.77
C ASP A 246 -51.84 8.25 -10.73
N ASP A 247 -52.32 9.41 -10.26
CA ASP A 247 -53.57 9.51 -9.50
C ASP A 247 -54.74 9.79 -10.46
N ASP A 248 -55.17 8.74 -11.15
CA ASP A 248 -56.49 8.64 -11.77
C ASP A 248 -57.50 8.12 -10.72
N TRP A 249 -58.33 9.02 -10.17
CA TRP A 249 -59.59 8.63 -9.53
C TRP A 249 -60.74 9.54 -9.93
N TYR A 250 -61.59 9.01 -10.80
CA TYR A 250 -62.98 9.42 -10.99
C TYR A 250 -63.78 9.17 -9.70
N ASP A 251 -64.58 10.13 -9.27
CA ASP A 251 -65.84 9.84 -8.59
C ASP A 251 -66.91 10.84 -9.03
N ASP A 252 -68.04 10.29 -9.46
CA ASP A 252 -69.13 10.95 -10.14
C ASP A 252 -70.39 10.85 -9.26
N SER A 253 -70.83 12.01 -8.76
CA SER A 253 -72.24 12.40 -8.53
C SER A 253 -72.98 11.90 -7.23
N PRO A 254 -74.20 12.40 -6.90
CA PRO A 254 -74.56 13.79 -6.56
C PRO A 254 -75.59 13.91 -5.38
N THR A 255 -75.65 15.03 -4.63
CA THR A 255 -76.88 15.51 -3.90
C THR A 255 -76.59 16.91 -3.30
N SER A 256 -77.22 18.02 -3.71
CA SER A 256 -78.60 18.53 -3.52
C SER A 256 -78.92 19.12 -2.13
N CYS A 257 -79.51 20.33 -2.16
CA CYS A 257 -80.13 21.20 -1.11
C CYS A 257 -79.24 22.35 -0.60
N ARG A 258 -79.33 23.57 -1.17
CA ARG A 258 -80.26 24.70 -0.90
C ARG A 258 -80.06 25.42 0.45
N ASP A 259 -79.64 26.68 0.33
CA ASP A 259 -79.99 27.92 1.06
C ASP A 259 -80.48 27.86 2.52
N ILE A 260 -79.91 28.70 3.39
CA ILE A 260 -80.61 29.71 4.24
C ILE A 260 -79.58 30.63 4.95
N ILE A 261 -79.99 31.89 5.06
CA ILE A 261 -79.31 33.13 5.48
C ILE A 261 -79.34 33.30 7.02
N SER A 262 -78.54 34.25 7.53
CA SER A 262 -78.66 35.05 8.79
C SER A 262 -78.10 34.42 10.08
N SER A 263 -77.64 35.12 11.12
CA SER A 263 -77.09 36.47 11.39
C SER A 263 -76.98 36.56 12.95
N TRP A 264 -75.93 37.19 13.49
CA TRP A 264 -75.76 37.71 14.88
C TRP A 264 -75.34 36.63 15.92
N ASP A 265 -74.44 36.86 16.88
CA ASP A 265 -73.94 38.09 17.53
C ASP A 265 -72.42 38.31 17.41
#